data_AF-A0ABD3T303-F1
#
_entry.id   AF-A0ABD3T303-F1
#
_cell.length_a   1.000
_cell.length_b   1.000
_cell.length_c   1.000
_cell.angle_alpha   90.00
_cell.angle_beta   90.00
_cell.angle_gamma   90.00
#
_symmetry.space_group_name_H-M   'P 1'
#
loop_
_entity.id
_entity.type
_entity.pdbx_description
1 polymer ?
#
loop_
_entity_poly.entity_id
_entity_poly.type
_entity_poly.pdbx_seq_one_letter_code
_entity_poly.pdbx_strand_id
1 'polypeptide(L)'
;MEHLPMHLAEEAIIGGPIQYRWMYPIERFLMTLKIYMRNKAHPEGSIANGYILEECMTFCSRYLHDAETRASKTPRNYDGGNENGRLVGNGKEFHIDHVTWVQAHRYVLQNSNAVKSYRELHITQLKSEFPRANTKLIESLHHERFHDWFKEYVS
;
A
#
# COMPACT_ATOMS: atom_id res chain seq x y z
N MET A 1 0.45 5.09 -37.22
CA MET A 1 -0.13 5.17 -35.86
C MET A 1 0.82 5.94 -34.94
N GLU A 2 1.32 7.11 -35.36
CA GLU A 2 2.43 7.79 -34.68
C GLU A 2 1.98 8.98 -33.84
N HIS A 3 0.75 9.47 -34.05
CA HIS A 3 0.18 10.61 -33.34
C HIS A 3 -0.68 10.22 -32.13
N LEU A 4 -1.05 8.94 -32.00
CA LEU A 4 -1.88 8.45 -30.89
C LEU A 4 -1.27 8.71 -29.49
N PRO A 5 0.05 8.53 -29.28
CA PRO A 5 0.66 8.83 -27.97
C PRO A 5 0.65 10.33 -27.63
N MET A 6 0.77 11.19 -28.65
CA MET A 6 0.80 12.65 -28.48
C MET A 6 -0.58 13.18 -28.08
N HIS A 7 -1.63 12.69 -28.73
CA HIS A 7 -3.01 13.05 -28.38
C HIS A 7 -3.43 12.53 -27.00
N LEU A 8 -3.00 11.34 -26.60
CA LEU A 8 -3.29 10.81 -25.25
C LEU A 8 -2.65 11.66 -24.14
N ALA A 9 -1.43 12.15 -24.35
CA ALA A 9 -0.77 13.02 -23.39
C ALA A 9 -1.49 14.37 -23.26
N GLU A 10 -1.87 14.97 -24.39
CA GLU A 10 -2.59 16.24 -24.42
C GLU A 10 -3.99 16.12 -23.80
N GLU A 11 -4.73 15.04 -24.11
CA GLU A 11 -6.01 14.73 -23.50
C GLU A 11 -5.92 14.46 -21.98
N ALA A 12 -4.83 13.84 -21.51
CA ALA A 12 -4.59 13.61 -20.09
C ALA A 12 -4.24 14.91 -19.35
N ILE A 13 -3.53 15.84 -20.01
CA ILE A 13 -3.23 17.17 -19.46
C ILE A 13 -4.52 17.98 -19.32
N ILE A 14 -5.38 17.98 -20.35
CA ILE A 14 -6.62 18.77 -20.38
C ILE A 14 -7.68 18.16 -19.45
N GLY A 15 -7.86 16.84 -19.50
CA GLY A 15 -8.95 16.15 -18.80
C GLY A 15 -8.58 15.54 -17.46
N GLY A 16 -7.33 15.64 -17.04
CA GLY A 16 -6.83 14.98 -15.82
C GLY A 16 -6.78 13.45 -15.95
N PRO A 17 -6.60 12.73 -14.82
CA PRO A 17 -6.46 11.29 -14.81
C PRO A 17 -7.64 10.59 -15.51
N ILE A 18 -7.31 9.78 -16.51
CA ILE A 18 -8.24 9.03 -17.36
C ILE A 18 -9.33 8.27 -16.55
N GLN A 19 -8.98 7.80 -15.35
CA GLN A 19 -9.89 7.10 -14.43
C GLN A 19 -11.16 7.89 -14.08
N TYR A 20 -11.12 9.22 -14.08
CA TYR A 20 -12.29 10.08 -13.77
C TYR A 20 -13.15 10.42 -14.99
N ARG A 21 -12.65 10.15 -16.21
CA ARG A 21 -13.35 10.39 -17.49
C ARG A 21 -13.92 9.12 -18.10
N TRP A 22 -13.60 7.95 -17.55
CA TRP A 22 -14.15 6.69 -18.03
C TRP A 22 -15.64 6.62 -17.73
N MET A 23 -16.43 6.35 -18.76
CA MET A 23 -17.86 6.04 -18.60
C MET A 23 -18.09 4.67 -17.96
N TYR A 24 -17.08 3.82 -17.94
CA TYR A 24 -17.19 2.44 -17.47
C TYR A 24 -17.81 2.27 -16.06
N PRO A 25 -17.46 3.08 -15.03
CA PRO A 25 -18.14 3.00 -13.74
C PRO A 25 -19.62 3.37 -13.81
N ILE A 26 -19.97 4.38 -14.61
CA ILE A 26 -21.35 4.85 -14.81
C ILE A 26 -22.17 3.76 -15.52
N GLU A 27 -21.63 3.19 -16.60
CA GLU A 27 -22.27 2.12 -17.36
C GLU A 27 -22.51 0.87 -16.50
N ARG A 28 -21.51 0.48 -15.68
CA ARG A 28 -21.64 -0.64 -14.74
C ARG A 28 -22.72 -0.38 -13.68
N PHE A 29 -22.80 0.85 -13.18
CA PHE A 29 -23.85 1.25 -12.24
C PHE A 29 -25.24 1.17 -12.88
N LEU A 30 -25.41 1.73 -14.09
CA LEU A 30 -26.67 1.68 -14.84
C LEU A 30 -27.09 0.24 -15.16
N MET A 31 -26.14 -0.63 -15.50
CA MET A 31 -26.40 -2.06 -15.69
C MET A 31 -26.93 -2.71 -14.40
N THR A 32 -26.39 -2.34 -13.25
CA THR A 32 -26.83 -2.84 -11.94
C THR A 32 -28.26 -2.39 -11.63
N LEU A 33 -28.58 -1.10 -11.83
CA LEU A 33 -29.93 -0.58 -11.67
C LEU A 33 -30.95 -1.26 -12.61
N LYS A 34 -30.53 -1.57 -13.84
CA LYS A 34 -31.35 -2.31 -14.81
C LYS A 34 -31.71 -3.71 -14.29
N ILE A 35 -30.83 -4.36 -13.54
CA ILE A 35 -31.10 -5.68 -12.92
C ILE A 35 -32.16 -5.57 -11.81
N TYR A 36 -32.20 -4.45 -11.07
CA TYR A 36 -33.20 -4.23 -10.02
C TYR A 36 -34.61 -3.93 -10.57
N MET A 37 -34.70 -3.52 -11.83
CA MET A 37 -35.95 -3.16 -12.50
C MET A 37 -36.76 -4.41 -12.94
N ARG A 38 -37.23 -5.20 -11.97
CA ARG A 38 -38.10 -6.37 -12.17
C ARG A 38 -39.54 -5.99 -12.54
N ASN A 39 -40.04 -4.87 -12.02
CA ASN A 39 -41.37 -4.35 -12.36
C ASN A 39 -41.25 -3.09 -13.23
N LYS A 40 -41.58 -3.21 -14.52
CA LYS A 40 -41.53 -2.09 -15.48
C LYS A 40 -42.64 -1.05 -15.28
N ALA A 41 -43.75 -1.40 -14.62
CA ALA A 41 -44.82 -0.45 -14.34
C ALA A 41 -44.42 0.56 -13.24
N HIS A 42 -43.50 0.17 -12.35
CA HIS A 42 -42.99 1.02 -11.27
C HIS A 42 -41.47 0.87 -11.15
N PRO A 43 -40.70 1.47 -12.09
CA PRO A 43 -39.27 1.24 -12.19
C PRO A 43 -38.50 1.73 -10.95
N GLU A 44 -38.83 2.91 -10.43
CA GLU A 44 -38.19 3.50 -9.26
C GLU A 44 -38.40 2.64 -8.00
N GLY A 45 -39.64 2.23 -7.74
CA GLY A 45 -39.98 1.35 -6.61
C GLY A 45 -39.32 -0.02 -6.74
N SER A 46 -39.21 -0.55 -7.96
CA SER A 46 -38.48 -1.81 -8.21
C SER A 46 -36.99 -1.68 -7.92
N ILE A 47 -36.37 -0.56 -8.31
CA ILE A 47 -34.96 -0.27 -8.02
C ILE A 47 -34.72 -0.15 -6.52
N ALA A 48 -35.54 0.65 -5.82
CA ALA A 48 -35.43 0.85 -4.38
C ALA A 48 -35.55 -0.48 -3.62
N ASN A 49 -36.54 -1.31 -3.96
CA ASN A 49 -36.71 -2.63 -3.36
C ASN A 49 -35.53 -3.57 -3.66
N GLY A 50 -35.01 -3.56 -4.89
CA GLY A 50 -33.85 -4.36 -5.26
C GLY A 50 -32.60 -3.98 -4.47
N TYR A 51 -32.39 -2.67 -4.26
CA TYR A 51 -31.29 -2.14 -3.47
C TYR A 51 -31.40 -2.53 -1.99
N ILE A 52 -32.58 -2.33 -1.36
CA ILE A 52 -32.82 -2.73 0.04
C ILE A 52 -32.58 -4.23 0.22
N LEU A 53 -33.09 -5.06 -0.70
CA LEU A 53 -32.89 -6.50 -0.65
C LEU A 53 -31.39 -6.87 -0.72
N GLU A 54 -30.63 -6.24 -1.61
CA GLU A 54 -29.20 -6.46 -1.72
C GLU A 54 -28.45 -6.09 -0.43
N GLU A 55 -28.77 -4.95 0.18
CA GLU A 55 -28.18 -4.52 1.46
C GLU A 55 -28.52 -5.49 2.60
N CYS A 56 -29.79 -5.90 2.71
CA CYS A 56 -30.22 -6.89 3.70
C CYS A 56 -29.49 -8.22 3.52
N MET A 57 -29.39 -8.73 2.29
CA MET A 57 -28.67 -9.98 2.00
C MET A 57 -27.18 -9.86 2.29
N THR A 58 -26.58 -8.70 1.98
CA THR A 58 -25.17 -8.41 2.31
C THR A 58 -24.96 -8.35 3.82
N PHE A 59 -25.89 -7.79 4.57
CA PHE A 59 -25.84 -7.78 6.03
C PHE A 59 -25.94 -9.21 6.61
N CYS A 60 -26.94 -9.99 6.18
CA CYS A 60 -27.10 -11.39 6.60
C CYS A 60 -25.87 -12.24 6.24
N SER A 61 -25.23 -11.97 5.09
CA SER A 61 -24.05 -12.71 4.65
C SER A 61 -22.89 -12.69 5.64
N ARG A 62 -22.79 -11.66 6.49
CA ARG A 62 -21.73 -11.54 7.51
C ARG A 62 -21.86 -12.57 8.64
N TYR A 63 -23.06 -13.10 8.84
CA TYR A 63 -23.37 -14.05 9.91
C TYR A 63 -23.55 -15.50 9.40
N LEU A 64 -23.50 -15.71 8.08
CA LEU A 64 -23.64 -17.03 7.45
C LEU A 64 -22.25 -17.56 7.08
N HIS A 65 -21.55 -18.14 8.06
CA HIS A 65 -20.18 -18.64 7.88
C HIS A 65 -20.08 -19.88 6.96
N ASP A 66 -21.12 -20.71 6.94
CA ASP A 66 -21.14 -21.98 6.18
C ASP A 66 -21.76 -21.86 4.78
N ALA A 67 -22.14 -20.65 4.37
CA ALA A 67 -22.76 -20.41 3.06
C ALA A 67 -21.81 -19.62 2.15
N GLU A 68 -21.75 -19.98 0.87
CA GLU A 68 -21.07 -19.14 -0.12
C GLU A 68 -21.87 -17.85 -0.36
N THR A 69 -21.23 -16.71 -0.12
CA THR A 69 -21.83 -15.39 -0.30
C THR A 69 -21.11 -14.64 -1.42
N ARG A 70 -21.69 -13.53 -1.90
CA ARG A 70 -21.03 -12.70 -2.92
C ARG A 70 -19.68 -12.15 -2.44
N ALA A 71 -19.52 -11.96 -1.12
CA ALA A 71 -18.29 -11.47 -0.52
C ALA A 71 -17.23 -12.58 -0.37
N SER A 72 -17.64 -13.82 -0.09
CA SER A 72 -16.70 -14.94 0.02
C SER A 72 -16.29 -15.53 -1.33
N LYS A 73 -17.08 -15.30 -2.39
CA LYS A 73 -16.79 -15.80 -3.72
C LYS A 73 -15.57 -15.13 -4.33
N THR A 74 -14.68 -15.97 -4.86
CA THR A 74 -13.52 -15.54 -5.63
C THR A 74 -13.96 -14.73 -6.87
N PRO A 75 -13.36 -13.56 -7.15
CA PRO A 75 -13.73 -12.75 -8.32
C PRO A 75 -13.59 -13.53 -9.63
N ARG A 76 -14.39 -13.18 -10.63
CA ARG A 76 -14.36 -13.88 -11.94
C ARG A 76 -13.04 -13.69 -12.70
N ASN A 77 -12.34 -12.59 -12.43
CA ASN A 77 -10.99 -12.27 -12.93
C ASN A 77 -9.97 -12.42 -11.80
N TYR A 78 -10.01 -13.54 -11.08
CA TYR A 78 -9.09 -13.79 -10.00
C TYR A 78 -7.78 -14.34 -10.56
N ASP A 79 -6.77 -13.47 -10.57
CA ASP A 79 -5.43 -13.77 -11.07
C ASP A 79 -4.55 -14.54 -10.05
N GLY A 80 -5.15 -15.11 -9.00
CA GLY A 80 -4.43 -15.95 -8.02
C GLY A 80 -3.68 -15.19 -6.92
N GLY A 81 -4.03 -13.93 -6.63
CA GLY A 81 -3.41 -13.15 -5.53
C GLY A 81 -4.10 -13.38 -4.17
N ASN A 82 -3.35 -13.39 -3.06
CA ASN A 82 -3.95 -13.44 -1.72
C ASN A 82 -4.55 -12.07 -1.33
N GLU A 83 -5.01 -11.93 -0.08
CA GLU A 83 -5.57 -10.70 0.50
C GLU A 83 -4.65 -9.45 0.35
N ASN A 84 -3.35 -9.66 0.17
CA ASN A 84 -2.32 -8.63 -0.03
C ASN A 84 -2.10 -8.29 -1.53
N GLY A 85 -2.91 -8.84 -2.42
CA GLY A 85 -2.80 -8.67 -3.86
C GLY A 85 -1.83 -9.65 -4.53
N ARG A 86 -1.72 -9.55 -5.85
CA ARG A 86 -0.76 -10.31 -6.66
C ARG A 86 0.46 -9.44 -6.93
N LEU A 87 1.66 -9.90 -6.54
CA LEU A 87 2.91 -9.28 -6.98
C LEU A 87 2.98 -9.37 -8.51
N VAL A 88 3.11 -8.24 -9.19
CA VAL A 88 3.23 -8.20 -10.65
C VAL A 88 4.66 -8.58 -11.04
N GLY A 89 4.84 -9.79 -11.57
CA GLY A 89 6.12 -10.31 -12.08
C GLY A 89 6.55 -11.63 -11.44
N ASN A 90 7.60 -12.25 -11.98
CA ASN A 90 8.25 -13.40 -11.34
C ASN A 90 9.03 -12.88 -10.13
N GLY A 91 8.51 -13.10 -8.92
CA GLY A 91 9.23 -12.81 -7.68
C GLY A 91 10.57 -13.50 -7.71
N LYS A 92 11.66 -12.73 -7.69
CA LYS A 92 12.99 -13.28 -7.44
C LYS A 92 13.15 -13.36 -5.93
N GLU A 93 13.32 -14.56 -5.40
CA GLU A 93 13.84 -14.71 -4.05
C GLU A 93 15.20 -14.03 -3.99
N PHE A 94 15.30 -12.99 -3.17
CA PHE A 94 16.55 -12.29 -2.90
C PHE A 94 16.97 -12.65 -1.48
N HIS A 95 18.08 -13.37 -1.36
CA HIS A 95 18.70 -13.56 -0.06
C HIS A 95 19.48 -12.30 0.30
N ILE A 96 19.08 -11.66 1.40
CA ILE A 96 19.80 -10.50 1.95
C ILE A 96 21.12 -11.03 2.53
N ASP A 97 22.24 -10.54 2.02
CA ASP A 97 23.56 -10.81 2.59
C ASP A 97 23.74 -10.02 3.90
N HIS A 98 24.62 -10.51 4.78
CA HIS A 98 24.89 -9.86 6.07
C HIS A 98 25.31 -8.39 5.90
N VAL A 99 26.10 -8.07 4.87
CA VAL A 99 26.52 -6.69 4.59
C VAL A 99 25.30 -5.81 4.26
N THR A 100 24.42 -6.28 3.38
CA THR A 100 23.19 -5.56 3.03
C THR A 100 22.23 -5.43 4.21
N TRP A 101 22.17 -6.43 5.09
CA TRP A 101 21.38 -6.40 6.30
C TRP A 101 21.86 -5.32 7.27
N VAL A 102 23.17 -5.27 7.54
CA VAL A 102 23.78 -4.23 8.39
C VAL A 102 23.57 -2.84 7.81
N GLN A 103 23.74 -2.67 6.49
CA GLN A 103 23.49 -1.39 5.83
C GLN A 103 22.03 -0.93 5.96
N ALA A 104 21.07 -1.83 5.75
CA ALA A 104 19.65 -1.53 5.92
C ALA A 104 19.35 -1.13 7.37
N HIS A 105 19.90 -1.87 8.34
CA HIS A 105 19.73 -1.59 9.76
C HIS A 105 20.30 -0.20 10.14
N ARG A 106 21.52 0.12 9.69
CA ARG A 106 22.14 1.44 9.88
C ARG A 106 21.30 2.56 9.26
N TYR A 107 20.77 2.34 8.06
CA TYR A 107 19.93 3.32 7.38
C TYR A 107 18.67 3.64 8.17
N VAL A 108 17.96 2.62 8.66
CA VAL A 108 16.75 2.80 9.47
C VAL A 108 17.06 3.56 10.76
N LEU A 109 18.11 3.17 11.48
CA LEU A 109 18.52 3.82 12.73
C LEU A 109 18.94 5.29 12.51
N GLN A 110 19.56 5.61 11.38
CA GLN A 110 19.99 6.97 11.06
C GLN A 110 18.82 7.90 10.68
N ASN A 111 17.77 7.35 10.04
CA ASN A 111 16.64 8.14 9.54
C ASN A 111 15.42 8.13 10.49
N SER A 112 15.42 7.28 11.52
CA SER A 112 14.35 7.26 12.51
C SER A 112 14.41 8.46 13.47
N ASN A 113 13.27 9.12 13.67
CA ASN A 113 13.13 10.22 14.63
C ASN A 113 13.23 9.74 16.08
N ALA A 114 12.73 8.53 16.37
CA ALA A 114 12.77 7.96 17.71
C ALA A 114 14.21 7.69 18.20
N VAL A 115 15.15 7.49 17.27
CA VAL A 115 16.55 7.15 17.57
C VAL A 115 17.43 8.40 17.69
N LYS A 116 16.89 9.59 17.40
CA LYS A 116 17.66 10.84 17.33
C LYS A 116 18.38 11.19 18.64
N SER A 117 17.69 11.07 19.78
CA SER A 117 18.25 11.33 21.11
C SER A 117 19.45 10.42 21.42
N TYR A 118 19.34 9.13 21.07
CA TYR A 118 20.40 8.15 21.28
C TYR A 118 21.61 8.40 20.37
N ARG A 119 21.41 8.90 19.15
CA ARG A 119 22.52 9.30 18.27
C ARG A 119 23.33 10.43 18.89
N GLU A 120 22.65 11.46 19.41
CA GLU A 120 23.29 12.60 20.08
C GLU A 120 24.06 12.16 21.33
N LEU A 121 23.50 11.22 22.10
CA LEU A 121 24.14 10.65 23.29
C LEU A 121 25.44 9.90 22.92
N HIS A 122 25.40 9.03 21.90
CA HIS A 122 26.57 8.28 21.45
C HIS A 122 27.67 9.21 20.90
N ILE A 123 27.32 10.26 20.14
CA ILE A 123 28.29 11.25 19.66
C ILE A 123 28.95 11.99 20.83
N THR A 124 28.19 12.30 21.88
CA THR A 124 28.71 12.98 23.08
C THR A 124 29.68 12.07 23.84
N GLN A 125 29.36 10.78 23.96
CA GLN A 125 30.27 9.79 24.54
C GLN A 125 31.58 9.67 23.75
N LEU A 126 31.51 9.56 22.41
CA LEU A 126 32.70 9.50 21.56
C LEU A 126 33.58 10.75 21.67
N LYS A 127 32.97 11.94 21.81
CA LYS A 127 33.71 13.20 22.05
C LYS A 127 34.41 13.21 23.40
N SER A 128 33.81 12.63 24.44
CA SER A 128 34.45 12.52 25.76
C SER A 128 35.58 11.50 25.80
N GLU A 129 35.45 10.39 25.07
CA GLU A 129 36.46 9.32 25.00
C GLU A 129 37.66 9.74 24.13
N PHE A 130 37.41 10.49 23.05
CA PHE A 130 38.44 10.98 22.15
C PHE A 130 38.43 12.53 22.07
N PRO A 131 38.88 13.24 23.12
CA PRO A 131 38.81 14.69 23.19
C PRO A 131 39.70 15.43 22.18
N ARG A 132 40.68 14.74 21.57
CA ARG A 132 41.57 15.28 20.53
C ARG A 132 41.24 14.79 19.12
N ALA A 133 40.18 13.99 18.95
CA ALA A 133 39.81 13.46 17.65
C ALA A 133 39.17 14.54 16.75
N ASN A 134 39.44 14.44 15.46
CA ASN A 134 38.79 15.27 14.44
C ASN A 134 37.29 14.89 14.33
N THR A 135 36.43 15.86 14.00
CA THR A 135 34.99 15.64 13.79
C THR A 135 34.71 14.56 12.76
N LYS A 136 35.48 14.51 11.66
CA LYS A 136 35.35 13.44 10.65
C LYS A 136 35.63 12.04 11.19
N LEU A 137 36.58 11.93 12.12
CA LEU A 137 36.92 10.64 12.74
C LEU A 137 35.78 10.19 13.66
N ILE A 138 35.19 11.12 14.41
CA ILE A 138 34.04 10.86 15.29
C ILE A 138 32.82 10.41 14.47
N GLU A 139 32.55 11.06 13.34
CA GLU A 139 31.46 10.67 12.44
C GLU A 139 31.65 9.27 11.84
N SER A 140 32.88 8.93 11.43
CA SER A 140 33.21 7.59 10.92
C SER A 140 33.01 6.52 11.99
N LEU A 141 33.54 6.76 13.19
CA LEU A 141 33.39 5.84 14.32
C LEU A 141 31.93 5.70 14.75
N HIS A 142 31.17 6.80 14.74
CA HIS A 142 29.75 6.77 15.00
C HIS A 142 29.02 5.90 13.97
N HIS A 143 29.28 6.10 12.67
CA HIS A 143 28.64 5.32 11.62
C HIS A 143 28.93 3.81 11.71
N GLU A 144 30.15 3.44 12.11
CA GLU A 144 30.55 2.05 12.26
C GLU A 144 29.98 1.39 13.51
N ARG A 145 30.08 2.05 14.68
CA ARG A 145 29.80 1.43 15.99
C ARG A 145 28.39 1.66 16.51
N PHE A 146 27.66 2.64 15.99
CA PHE A 146 26.38 3.04 16.58
C PHE A 146 25.34 1.92 16.63
N HIS A 147 25.24 1.08 15.61
CA HIS A 147 24.26 -0.01 15.57
C HIS A 147 24.48 -1.07 16.66
N ASP A 148 25.74 -1.42 16.96
CA ASP A 148 26.10 -2.35 18.03
C ASP A 148 25.92 -1.71 19.40
N TRP A 149 26.40 -0.48 19.56
CA TRP A 149 26.22 0.30 20.79
C TRP A 149 24.74 0.48 21.14
N PHE A 150 23.90 0.80 20.16
CA PHE A 150 22.46 0.98 20.36
C PHE A 150 21.78 -0.32 20.78
N LYS A 151 22.21 -1.46 20.24
CA LYS A 151 21.71 -2.78 20.61
C LYS A 151 22.04 -3.12 22.07
N GLU A 152 23.26 -2.83 22.51
CA GLU A 152 23.69 -3.04 23.90
C GLU A 152 23.04 -2.07 24.88
N TYR A 153 22.79 -0.82 24.46
CA TYR A 153 22.20 0.21 25.31
C TYR A 153 20.70 -0.01 25.59
N VAL A 154 19.98 -0.60 24.62
CA VAL A 154 18.52 -0.80 24.70
C VAL A 154 18.15 -2.21 25.19
N SER A 155 19.06 -3.19 25.10
CA SER A 155 18.86 -4.53 25.68
C SER A 155 18.95 -4.51 27.20
#